data_AF-A0A1I1FW83-F1
#
_entry.id   AF-A0A1I1FW83-F1
#
_cell.length_a   1.000
_cell.length_b   1.000
_cell.length_c   1.000
_cell.angle_alpha   90.00
_cell.angle_beta   90.00
_cell.angle_gamma   90.00
#
_symmetry.space_group_name_H-M   'P 1'
#
loop_
_entity.id
_entity.type
_entity.pdbx_description
1 polymer ?
#
loop_
_entity_poly.entity_id
_entity_poly.type
_entity_poly.pdbx_seq_one_letter_code
_entity_poly.pdbx_strand_id
1 'polypeptide(L)'
;MLTTSTVRGIAASGAAHQVRIGRDYHYYGEARYLACDTCGDQRTVTEDGARAAAESHLVGDHGVCTACRTEFSSLPWLLGLLSLAAVLVAMIVAS
;
A
#
# COMPACT_ATOMS: atom_id res chain seq x y z
N MET A 1 1.66 10.21 -2.64
CA MET A 1 2.12 8.85 -2.30
C MET A 1 1.04 7.86 -2.71
N LEU A 2 1.38 6.85 -3.51
CA LEU A 2 0.43 5.84 -4.00
C LEU A 2 0.50 4.60 -3.11
N THR A 3 -0.63 4.23 -2.50
CA THR A 3 -0.74 2.99 -1.73
C THR A 3 -0.74 1.81 -2.70
N THR A 4 0.20 0.90 -2.51
CA THR A 4 0.37 -0.31 -3.32
C THR A 4 -0.22 -1.53 -2.63
N SER A 5 -0.18 -1.58 -1.30
CA SER A 5 -0.78 -2.64 -0.51
C SER A 5 -1.12 -2.16 0.90
N THR A 6 -1.95 -2.92 1.59
CA THR A 6 -2.33 -2.68 2.98
C THR A 6 -2.16 -3.98 3.77
N VAL A 7 -1.56 -3.90 4.95
CA VAL A 7 -1.51 -5.01 5.91
C VAL A 7 -2.54 -4.72 7.00
N ARG A 8 -3.43 -5.69 7.26
CA ARG A 8 -4.54 -5.52 8.20
C ARG A 8 -4.56 -6.61 9.27
N GLY A 9 -4.80 -6.20 10.51
CA GLY A 9 -5.08 -7.03 11.67
C GLY A 9 -6.39 -6.62 12.35
N ILE A 10 -7.01 -7.55 13.09
CA ILE A 10 -8.22 -7.30 13.88
C ILE A 10 -7.87 -7.48 15.37
N ALA A 11 -8.20 -6.50 16.19
CA ALA A 11 -8.04 -6.56 17.64
C ALA A 11 -9.06 -7.52 18.28
N ALA A 12 -8.82 -7.96 19.52
CA ALA A 12 -9.80 -8.75 20.27
C ALA A 12 -11.15 -8.01 20.46
N SER A 13 -11.14 -6.68 20.45
CA SER A 13 -12.34 -5.83 20.47
C SER A 13 -13.14 -5.85 19.16
N GLY A 14 -12.62 -6.47 18.10
CA GLY A 14 -13.18 -6.42 16.74
C GLY A 14 -12.76 -5.19 15.92
N ALA A 15 -12.03 -4.24 16.51
CA ALA A 15 -11.52 -3.08 15.79
C ALA A 15 -10.50 -3.51 14.73
N ALA A 16 -10.59 -2.91 13.54
CA ALA A 16 -9.62 -3.13 12.47
C ALA A 16 -8.45 -2.16 12.58
N HIS A 17 -7.25 -2.70 12.50
CA HIS A 17 -6.00 -1.95 12.50
C HIS A 17 -5.29 -2.23 11.17
N GLN A 18 -4.77 -1.21 10.53
CA GLN A 18 -4.13 -1.39 9.23
C GLN A 18 -2.96 -0.45 9.01
N VAL A 19 -2.01 -0.93 8.23
CA VAL A 19 -0.83 -0.19 7.77
C VAL A 19 -0.83 -0.19 6.25
N ARG A 20 -0.85 1.00 5.66
CA ARG A 20 -0.72 1.21 4.22
C ARG A 20 0.75 1.22 3.84
N ILE A 21 1.09 0.45 2.83
CA ILE A 21 2.40 0.41 2.19
C ILE A 21 2.25 1.07 0.83
N GLY A 22 3.08 2.07 0.53
CA GLY A 22 3.07 2.71 -0.77
C GLY A 22 4.44 3.11 -1.27
N ARG A 23 4.44 3.67 -2.48
CA ARG A 23 5.61 4.27 -3.11
C ARG A 23 5.41 5.78 -3.19
N ASP A 24 6.49 6.51 -2.97
CA ASP A 24 6.59 7.89 -3.39
C ASP A 24 7.18 7.93 -4.81
N TYR A 25 6.54 8.69 -5.70
CA TYR A 25 6.96 8.87 -7.08
C TYR A 25 8.10 9.87 -7.21
N HIS A 26 8.36 10.68 -6.18
CA HIS A 26 9.43 11.67 -6.17
C HIS A 26 10.78 11.06 -5.79
N TYR A 27 10.79 9.87 -5.18
CA TYR A 27 11.98 9.13 -4.84
C TYR A 27 12.17 7.97 -5.81
N TYR A 28 13.15 8.09 -6.71
CA TYR A 28 13.66 6.97 -7.49
C TYR A 28 14.43 6.03 -6.55
N GLY A 29 13.93 4.81 -6.31
CA GLY A 29 14.63 3.79 -5.53
C GLY A 29 13.73 2.73 -4.87
N GLU A 30 14.36 1.86 -4.08
CA GLU A 30 13.76 0.78 -3.29
C GLU A 30 13.07 1.28 -2.01
N ALA A 31 12.77 2.58 -1.91
CA ALA A 31 12.14 3.15 -0.71
C ALA A 31 10.62 2.94 -0.75
N ARG A 32 10.08 2.38 0.33
CA ARG A 32 8.65 2.25 0.57
C ARG A 32 8.26 3.08 1.78
N TYR A 33 7.03 3.54 1.80
CA TYR A 33 6.51 4.27 2.94
C TYR A 33 5.40 3.47 3.60
N LEU A 34 5.45 3.45 4.93
CA LEU A 34 4.50 2.84 5.83
C LEU A 34 3.68 3.93 6.50
N ALA A 35 2.36 3.80 6.48
CA ALA A 35 1.44 4.67 7.21
C ALA A 35 0.47 3.82 8.02
N CYS A 36 0.52 3.89 9.35
CA CYS A 36 -0.47 3.24 10.21
C CYS A 36 -1.69 4.14 10.36
N ASP A 37 -2.85 3.66 9.91
CA ASP A 37 -4.11 4.42 10.03
C ASP A 37 -4.67 4.44 11.47
N THR A 38 -4.10 3.60 12.36
CA THR A 38 -4.54 3.49 13.75
C THR A 38 -3.90 4.54 14.64
N CYS A 39 -2.56 4.63 14.65
CA CYS A 39 -1.82 5.55 15.51
C CYS A 39 -1.23 6.76 14.76
N GLY A 40 -1.33 6.78 13.43
CA GLY A 40 -0.74 7.83 12.61
C GLY A 40 0.78 7.69 12.40
N ASP A 41 1.41 6.60 12.83
CA ASP A 41 2.84 6.35 12.57
C ASP A 41 3.13 6.36 11.07
N GLN A 42 4.20 7.04 10.70
CA GLN A 42 4.57 7.32 9.32
C GLN A 42 6.09 7.25 9.16
N ARG A 43 6.58 6.31 8.36
CA ARG A 43 8.03 6.11 8.18
C ARG A 43 8.40 5.52 6.82
N THR A 44 9.63 5.77 6.44
CA THR A 44 10.25 5.20 5.23
C THR A 44 11.06 3.96 5.59
N VAL A 45 10.95 2.93 4.75
CA VAL A 45 11.66 1.65 4.88
C VAL A 45 12.17 1.20 3.51
N THR A 46 13.04 0.20 3.50
CA THR A 46 13.44 -0.49 2.27
C THR A 46 12.35 -1.43 1.77
N GLU A 47 12.31 -1.67 0.47
CA GLU A 47 11.29 -2.46 -0.23
C GLU A 47 11.12 -3.86 0.34
N ASP A 48 12.21 -4.61 0.43
CA ASP A 48 12.21 -6.00 0.89
C ASP A 48 11.70 -6.13 2.34
N GLY A 49 11.86 -5.08 3.15
CA GLY A 49 11.48 -5.05 4.56
C GLY A 49 10.07 -4.50 4.82
N ALA A 50 9.39 -3.90 3.84
CA ALA A 50 8.22 -3.09 4.10
C ALA A 50 7.04 -3.89 4.69
N ARG A 51 6.78 -5.09 4.16
CA ARG A 51 5.71 -5.95 4.67
C ARG A 51 6.01 -6.44 6.09
N ALA A 52 7.21 -6.97 6.33
CA ALA A 52 7.61 -7.45 7.64
C ALA A 52 7.59 -6.33 8.69
N ALA A 53 8.00 -5.12 8.31
CA ALA A 53 7.94 -3.94 9.17
C ALA A 53 6.49 -3.51 9.50
N ALA A 54 5.55 -3.63 8.56
CA ALA A 54 4.12 -3.39 8.81
C ALA A 54 3.53 -4.43 9.77
N GLU A 55 3.82 -5.71 9.55
CA GLU A 55 3.35 -6.80 10.40
C GLU A 55 3.94 -6.66 11.82
N SER A 56 5.25 -6.41 11.92
CA SER A 56 5.92 -6.19 13.21
C SER A 56 5.34 -5.00 13.98
N HIS A 57 4.96 -3.92 13.29
CA HIS A 57 4.34 -2.76 13.93
C HIS A 57 2.94 -3.10 14.47
N LEU A 58 2.11 -3.77 13.67
CA LEU A 58 0.79 -4.21 14.11
C LEU A 58 0.88 -5.14 15.33
N VAL A 59 1.79 -6.13 15.30
CA VAL A 59 1.96 -7.07 16.41
C VAL A 59 2.54 -6.38 17.64
N GLY A 60 3.62 -5.61 17.47
CA GLY A 60 4.36 -5.01 18.59
C GLY A 60 3.62 -3.85 19.25
N ASP A 61 3.07 -2.93 18.46
CA ASP A 61 2.56 -1.65 18.98
C ASP A 61 1.04 -1.67 19.17
N HIS A 62 0.34 -2.56 18.45
CA HIS A 62 -1.11 -2.68 18.53
C HIS A 62 -1.58 -3.99 19.14
N GLY A 63 -0.69 -4.95 19.38
CA GLY A 63 -1.08 -6.28 19.90
C GLY A 63 -2.06 -7.01 18.98
N VAL A 64 -2.14 -6.60 17.71
CA VAL A 64 -3.03 -7.17 16.70
C VAL A 64 -2.18 -7.92 15.69
N CYS A 65 -2.72 -9.04 15.18
CA CYS A 65 -2.13 -9.91 14.13
C CYS A 65 -1.54 -11.24 14.62
N THR A 66 -2.39 -12.26 14.72
CA THR A 66 -2.00 -13.68 14.64
C THR A 66 -2.14 -14.24 13.21
N ALA A 67 -2.86 -13.54 12.32
CA ALA A 67 -3.03 -13.89 10.90
C ALA A 67 -3.29 -12.63 10.05
N CYS A 68 -2.26 -11.79 9.84
CA CYS A 68 -2.39 -10.59 9.01
C CYS A 68 -2.79 -10.96 7.59
N ARG A 69 -3.72 -10.19 7.03
CA ARG A 69 -3.99 -10.23 5.58
C ARG A 69 -3.30 -9.07 4.91
N THR A 70 -2.76 -9.34 3.73
CA THR A 70 -2.25 -8.30 2.84
C THR A 70 -3.20 -8.17 1.66
N GLU A 71 -3.67 -6.96 1.45
CA GLU A 71 -4.53 -6.60 0.33
C GLU A 71 -3.74 -5.71 -0.62
N PHE A 72 -3.72 -6.04 -1.91
CA PHE A 72 -3.03 -5.25 -2.93
C PHE A 72 -3.99 -4.23 -3.56
N SER A 73 -3.50 -3.03 -3.80
CA SER A 73 -4.26 -1.98 -4.48
C SER A 73 -4.38 -2.28 -5.97
N SER A 74 -5.60 -2.30 -6.51
CA SER A 74 -5.86 -2.43 -7.95
C SER A 74 -5.70 -1.10 -8.71
N LEU A 75 -5.61 0.02 -7.98
CA LEU A 75 -5.52 1.37 -8.53
C LEU A 75 -4.38 1.53 -9.56
N PRO A 76 -3.15 1.03 -9.33
CA PRO A 76 -2.06 1.15 -10.29
C PRO A 76 -2.39 0.49 -11.64
N TRP A 77 -3.03 -0.69 -11.63
CA TRP A 77 -3.44 -1.39 -12.84
C TRP A 77 -4.55 -0.65 -13.58
N LEU A 78 -5.54 -0.14 -12.86
CA LEU A 78 -6.64 0.64 -13.45
C LEU A 78 -6.11 1.90 -14.12
N LEU A 79 -5.16 2.60 -13.50
CA LEU A 79 -4.52 3.78 -14.09
C LEU A 79 -3.72 3.42 -15.36
N GLY A 80 -3.03 2.28 -15.35
CA GLY A 80 -2.35 1.75 -16.55
C GLY A 80 -3.33 1.44 -17.69
N LEU A 81 -4.44 0.78 -17.40
CA LEU A 81 -5.47 0.44 -18.38
C LEU A 81 -6.16 1.68 -18.96
N LEU A 82 -6.49 2.66 -18.11
CA LEU A 82 -7.06 3.93 -18.55
C LEU A 82 -6.10 4.68 -19.48
N SER A 83 -4.81 4.68 -19.15
CA SER A 83 -3.77 5.31 -19.98
C SER A 83 -3.67 4.62 -21.35
N LEU A 84 -3.67 3.29 -21.39
CA LEU A 84 -3.66 2.52 -22.64
C LEU A 84 -4.90 2.79 -23.49
N ALA A 85 -6.08 2.84 -22.88
CA ALA A 85 -7.33 3.15 -23.56
C ALA A 85 -7.31 4.55 -24.19
N ALA A 86 -6.78 5.55 -23.47
CA ALA A 86 -6.64 6.91 -23.99
C ALA A 86 -5.73 6.96 -25.23
N VAL A 87 -4.61 6.22 -25.21
CA VAL A 87 -3.70 6.12 -26.36
C VAL A 87 -4.37 5.45 -27.56
N LEU A 88 -5.11 4.37 -27.35
CA LEU A 88 -5.86 3.69 -28.42
C LEU A 88 -6.90 4.61 -29.07
N VAL A 89 -7.67 5.35 -28.26
CA VAL A 89 -8.65 6.33 -28.77
C VAL A 89 -7.97 7.41 -29.60
N ALA A 90 -6.84 7.95 -29.12
CA ALA A 90 -6.08 8.95 -29.85
C ALA A 90 -5.59 8.44 -31.21
N MET A 91 -5.11 7.19 -31.30
CA MET A 91 -4.70 6.59 -32.56
C MET A 91 -5.87 6.41 -33.55
N ILE A 92 -7.05 5.99 -33.07
CA ILE A 92 -8.24 5.84 -33.90
C ILE A 92 -8.69 7.21 -34.46
N VAL A 93 -8.69 8.26 -33.64
CA VAL A 93 -9.10 9.60 -34.07
C VAL A 93 -8.10 10.23 -35.05
N ALA A 94 -6.82 9.84 -34.98
CA ALA A 94 -5.78 10.32 -35.88
C ALA A 94 -5.66 9.52 -37.20
N SER A 95 -6.48 8.47 -37.38
CA SER A 95 -6.53 7.61 -38.58
C SER A 95 -7.60 8.09 -39.55
#